data_AF-A0A814MFE4-F1
#
_entry.id   AF-A0A814MFE4-F1
#
_cell.length_a   1.000
_cell.length_b   1.000
_cell.length_c   1.000
_cell.angle_alpha   90.00
_cell.angle_beta   90.00
_cell.angle_gamma   90.00
#
_symmetry.space_group_name_H-M   'P 1'
#
loop_
_entity.id
_entity.type
_entity.pdbx_description
1 polymer ?
#
loop_
_entity_poly.entity_id
_entity_poly.type
_entity_poly.pdbx_seq_one_letter_code
_entity_poly.pdbx_strand_id
1 'polypeptide(L)'
;DFKKNCLDNQIRLQTVLEIPYFDGDFWPIMIENNIEKLDQEDRRKQEAEDLHDSIQSDIQLNCNICRQQCDIRYHCTKCEDFDPCEKHYNTELKHKHNMERRIS
;
A
#
# COMPACT_ATOMS: atom_id res chain seq x y z
N ASP A 1 18.22 -8.40 -33.30
CA ASP A 1 19.55 -9.00 -33.14
C ASP A 1 20.65 -8.11 -33.70
N PHE A 2 21.53 -7.62 -32.81
CA PHE A 2 22.65 -6.72 -33.10
C PHE A 2 23.61 -7.28 -34.19
N LYS A 3 23.83 -8.60 -34.19
CA LYS A 3 24.61 -9.31 -35.21
C LYS A 3 24.04 -9.19 -36.62
N LYS A 4 22.71 -9.10 -36.75
CA LYS A 4 22.03 -9.03 -38.05
C LYS A 4 22.22 -7.65 -38.70
N ASN A 5 22.12 -6.59 -37.91
CA ASN A 5 22.24 -5.22 -38.40
C ASN A 5 23.68 -4.84 -38.85
N CYS A 6 24.72 -5.33 -38.15
CA CYS A 6 26.11 -5.11 -38.57
C CYS A 6 26.48 -5.83 -39.87
N LEU A 7 25.95 -7.03 -40.11
CA LEU A 7 26.17 -7.76 -41.36
C LEU A 7 25.43 -7.09 -42.54
N ASP A 8 24.18 -6.70 -42.32
CA ASP A 8 23.34 -6.14 -43.38
C ASP A 8 23.81 -4.75 -43.86
N ASN A 9 24.48 -3.97 -42.99
CA ASN A 9 24.94 -2.60 -43.30
C ASN A 9 26.47 -2.44 -43.46
N GLN A 10 27.24 -3.54 -43.46
CA GLN A 10 28.70 -3.49 -43.61
C GLN A 10 29.42 -2.55 -42.62
N ILE A 11 28.90 -2.42 -41.39
CA ILE A 11 29.45 -1.50 -40.39
C ILE A 11 30.71 -2.14 -39.77
N ARG A 12 31.89 -1.66 -40.16
CA ARG A 12 33.18 -1.99 -39.55
C ARG A 12 33.44 -1.07 -38.36
N LEU A 13 33.01 -1.47 -37.17
CA LEU A 13 33.34 -0.75 -35.94
C LEU A 13 34.85 -0.85 -35.66
N GLN A 14 35.57 0.27 -35.73
CA GLN A 14 37.00 0.34 -35.43
C GLN A 14 37.25 0.61 -33.95
N THR A 15 36.32 1.27 -33.27
CA THR A 15 36.42 1.58 -31.84
C THR A 15 35.06 1.45 -31.14
N VAL A 16 35.07 1.20 -29.82
CA VAL A 16 33.85 1.09 -28.99
C VAL A 16 33.00 2.38 -29.00
N LEU A 17 33.59 3.51 -29.38
CA LEU A 17 32.93 4.81 -29.47
C LEU A 17 32.04 4.96 -30.71
N GLU A 18 32.11 4.03 -31.67
CA GLU A 18 31.33 4.07 -32.92
C GLU A 18 30.02 3.29 -32.83
N ILE A 19 29.62 2.85 -31.63
CA ILE A 19 28.39 2.11 -31.42
C ILE A 19 27.19 3.08 -31.59
N PRO A 20 26.26 2.86 -32.54
CA PRO A 20 25.13 3.76 -32.85
C PRO A 20 24.17 4.02 -31.69
N TYR A 21 24.31 3.25 -30.63
CA TYR A 21 23.52 3.35 -29.42
C TYR A 21 23.92 4.53 -28.51
N PHE A 22 24.99 5.23 -28.90
CA PHE A 22 25.51 6.43 -28.24
C PHE A 22 25.29 7.72 -29.06
N ASP A 23 24.43 7.70 -30.08
CA ASP A 23 24.03 8.92 -30.81
C ASP A 23 22.77 9.55 -30.18
N GLY A 24 22.95 10.09 -28.97
CA GLY A 24 22.08 11.12 -28.40
C GLY A 24 20.78 10.63 -27.75
N ASP A 25 20.75 10.69 -26.42
CA ASP A 25 19.55 10.82 -25.58
C ASP A 25 18.63 9.61 -25.36
N PHE A 26 18.88 8.43 -25.95
CA PHE A 26 17.99 7.28 -25.67
C PHE A 26 18.00 6.85 -24.20
N TRP A 27 19.19 6.72 -23.60
CA TRP A 27 19.32 6.27 -22.20
C TRP A 27 18.94 7.33 -21.18
N PRO A 28 19.41 8.59 -21.28
CA PRO A 28 18.96 9.66 -20.38
C PRO A 28 17.44 9.77 -20.37
N ILE A 29 16.80 9.85 -21.53
CA ILE A 29 15.33 9.97 -21.63
C ILE A 29 14.65 8.70 -21.11
N MET A 30 15.16 7.51 -21.41
CA MET A 30 14.56 6.27 -20.89
C MET A 30 14.68 6.18 -19.36
N ILE A 31 15.83 6.54 -18.78
CA ILE A 31 16.03 6.55 -17.34
C ILE A 31 15.17 7.62 -16.67
N GLU A 32 15.11 8.83 -17.23
CA GLU A 32 14.21 9.90 -16.78
C GLU A 32 12.75 9.44 -16.79
N ASN A 33 12.30 8.82 -17.89
CA ASN A 33 10.96 8.25 -17.99
C ASN A 33 10.69 7.14 -16.97
N ASN A 34 11.70 6.33 -16.65
CA ASN A 34 11.56 5.27 -15.64
C ASN A 34 11.53 5.86 -14.23
N ILE A 35 12.33 6.88 -13.93
CA ILE A 35 12.29 7.61 -12.66
C ILE A 35 10.92 8.28 -12.49
N GLU A 36 10.42 8.98 -13.51
CA GLU A 36 9.10 9.61 -13.47
C GLU A 36 7.98 8.58 -13.21
N LYS A 37 8.06 7.41 -13.87
CA LYS A 37 7.11 6.32 -13.64
C LYS A 37 7.20 5.76 -12.22
N LEU A 38 8.40 5.60 -11.67
CA LEU A 38 8.60 5.14 -10.30
C LEU A 38 8.04 6.15 -9.31
N ASP A 39 8.33 7.44 -9.48
CA ASP A 39 7.79 8.51 -8.64
C ASP A 39 6.26 8.56 -8.71
N GLN A 40 5.68 8.33 -9.90
CA GLN A 40 4.24 8.25 -10.07
C GLN A 40 3.64 7.01 -9.37
N GLU A 41 4.31 5.87 -9.44
CA GLU A 41 3.88 4.66 -8.75
C GLU A 41 3.94 4.83 -7.22
N ASP A 42 5.00 5.43 -6.70
CA ASP A 42 5.17 5.70 -5.27
C ASP A 42 4.14 6.71 -4.76
N ARG A 43 3.86 7.79 -5.53
CA ARG A 43 2.75 8.70 -5.21
C ARG A 43 1.40 7.97 -5.16
N ARG A 44 1.12 7.10 -6.13
CA ARG A 44 -0.13 6.31 -6.15
C ARG A 44 -0.23 5.34 -4.97
N LYS A 45 0.89 4.76 -4.55
CA LYS A 45 0.94 3.93 -3.33
C LYS A 45 0.65 4.77 -2.09
N GLN A 46 1.30 5.93 -1.96
CA GLN A 46 1.06 6.85 -0.85
C GLN A 46 -0.41 7.30 -0.81
N GLU A 47 -0.99 7.73 -1.93
CA GLU A 47 -2.40 8.14 -2.01
C GLU A 47 -3.34 6.99 -1.62
N ALA A 48 -3.03 5.75 -2.02
CA ALA A 48 -3.82 4.57 -1.65
C ALA A 48 -3.70 4.24 -0.15
N GLU A 49 -2.51 4.38 0.44
CA GLU A 49 -2.27 4.22 1.88
C GLU A 49 -3.00 5.31 2.68
N ASP A 50 -2.89 6.57 2.26
CA ASP A 50 -3.58 7.70 2.92
C ASP A 50 -5.11 7.52 2.85
N LEU A 51 -5.65 7.04 1.73
CA LEU A 51 -7.07 6.70 1.61
C LEU A 51 -7.46 5.55 2.54
N HIS A 52 -6.65 4.50 2.63
CA HIS A 52 -6.88 3.38 3.54
C HIS A 52 -6.90 3.84 5.00
N ASP A 53 -5.92 4.65 5.40
CA ASP A 53 -5.80 5.18 6.76
C ASP A 53 -6.94 6.15 7.09
N SER A 54 -7.34 7.00 6.14
CA SER A 54 -8.52 7.87 6.28
C SER A 54 -9.78 7.02 6.51
N ILE A 55 -10.02 6.01 5.67
CA ILE A 55 -11.17 5.12 5.83
C ILE A 55 -11.14 4.42 7.18
N GLN A 56 -9.98 3.93 7.62
CA GLN A 56 -9.82 3.27 8.91
C GLN A 56 -10.12 4.23 10.08
N SER A 57 -9.70 5.49 9.98
CA SER A 57 -9.96 6.52 11.00
C SER A 57 -11.43 6.96 11.07
N ASP A 58 -12.17 6.87 9.96
CA ASP A 58 -13.59 7.24 9.87
C ASP A 58 -14.55 6.14 10.33
N ILE A 59 -14.07 4.89 10.50
CA ILE A 59 -14.90 3.78 11.00
C ILE A 59 -15.23 4.03 12.48
N GLN A 60 -16.43 4.55 12.73
CA GLN A 60 -16.94 4.75 14.08
C GLN A 60 -17.23 3.41 14.77
N LEU A 61 -16.43 3.13 15.79
CA LEU A 61 -16.46 1.92 16.56
C LEU A 61 -17.42 2.05 17.77
N ASN A 62 -18.64 1.54 17.58
CA ASN A 62 -19.72 1.66 18.55
C ASN A 62 -19.81 0.45 19.47
N CYS A 63 -20.24 0.69 20.72
CA CYS A 63 -20.59 -0.37 21.65
C CYS A 63 -21.88 -1.11 21.20
N ASN A 64 -21.86 -2.44 21.14
CA ASN A 64 -23.05 -3.21 20.75
C ASN A 64 -24.23 -3.10 21.72
N ILE A 65 -24.02 -2.62 22.95
CA ILE A 65 -25.07 -2.49 23.98
C ILE A 65 -25.68 -1.08 23.97
N CYS A 66 -24.89 -0.03 24.18
CA CYS A 66 -25.41 1.35 24.24
C CYS A 66 -25.37 2.11 22.91
N ARG A 67 -24.78 1.54 21.85
CA ARG A 67 -24.61 2.16 20.52
C ARG A 67 -23.83 3.48 20.51
N GLN A 68 -23.13 3.80 21.60
CA GLN A 68 -22.25 4.96 21.69
C GLN A 68 -20.84 4.62 21.21
N GLN A 69 -20.17 5.60 20.60
CA GLN A 69 -18.75 5.52 20.24
C GLN A 69 -17.91 5.42 21.50
N CYS A 70 -16.89 4.56 21.50
CA CYS A 70 -16.03 4.32 22.66
C CYS A 70 -14.58 4.05 22.22
N ASP A 71 -13.62 4.67 22.90
CA ASP A 71 -12.18 4.48 22.63
C ASP A 71 -11.70 3.08 23.01
N ILE A 72 -12.24 2.54 24.10
CA ILE A 72 -11.90 1.21 24.63
C ILE A 72 -13.10 0.28 24.48
N ARG A 73 -12.87 -0.85 23.82
CA ARG A 73 -13.87 -1.91 23.63
C ARG A 73 -13.30 -3.29 23.98
N TYR A 74 -14.17 -4.23 24.29
CA TYR A 74 -13.83 -5.61 24.62
C TYR A 74 -14.41 -6.54 23.57
N HIS A 75 -13.57 -7.05 22.68
CA HIS A 75 -14.00 -7.92 21.59
C HIS A 75 -14.14 -9.36 22.06
N CYS A 76 -15.27 -9.99 21.79
CA CYS A 76 -15.45 -11.41 22.04
C CYS A 76 -14.70 -12.26 21.02
N THR A 77 -13.81 -13.15 21.48
CA THR A 77 -13.03 -14.06 20.63
C THR A 77 -13.85 -15.18 19.95
N LYS A 78 -15.17 -15.21 20.17
CA LYS A 78 -16.08 -16.27 19.70
C LYS A 78 -17.27 -15.74 18.92
N CYS A 79 -17.75 -14.54 19.24
CA CYS A 79 -18.88 -13.92 18.56
C CYS A 79 -18.33 -13.01 17.46
N GLU A 80 -19.02 -12.96 16.32
CA GLU A 80 -18.55 -12.25 15.12
C GLU A 80 -18.49 -10.73 15.35
N ASP A 81 -19.52 -10.15 15.96
CA ASP A 81 -19.66 -8.70 16.15
C ASP A 81 -20.11 -8.33 17.57
N PHE A 82 -19.39 -8.79 18.60
CA PHE A 82 -19.71 -8.43 19.99
C PHE A 82 -18.57 -7.70 20.69
N ASP A 83 -18.71 -6.37 20.73
CA ASP A 83 -17.74 -5.40 21.24
C ASP A 83 -18.40 -4.41 22.23
N PRO A 84 -18.69 -4.84 23.48
CA PRO A 84 -19.10 -3.93 24.55
C PRO A 84 -17.99 -2.91 24.89
N CYS A 85 -18.40 -1.72 25.33
CA CYS A 85 -17.47 -0.76 25.92
C CYS A 85 -17.05 -1.20 27.32
N GLU A 86 -15.98 -0.60 27.83
CA GLU A 86 -15.42 -0.90 29.15
C GLU A 86 -16.46 -0.83 30.28
N LYS A 87 -17.39 0.15 30.22
CA LYS A 87 -18.47 0.26 31.22
C LYS A 87 -19.35 -0.98 31.23
N HIS A 88 -19.85 -1.43 30.07
CA HIS A 88 -20.73 -2.60 29.99
C HIS A 88 -20.01 -3.91 30.25
N TYR A 89 -18.73 -4.01 29.91
CA TYR A 89 -17.90 -5.15 30.28
C TYR A 89 -17.78 -5.27 31.82
N ASN A 90 -17.49 -4.17 32.50
CA ASN A 90 -17.24 -4.15 33.95
C ASN A 90 -18.50 -4.19 34.82
N THR A 91 -19.62 -3.63 34.35
CA THR A 91 -20.82 -3.53 35.19
C THR A 91 -21.56 -4.85 35.24
N GLU A 92 -22.13 -5.37 34.16
CA GLU A 92 -22.96 -6.59 34.24
C GLU A 92 -23.07 -7.39 32.91
N LEU A 93 -21.96 -7.63 32.23
CA LEU A 93 -21.96 -8.61 31.13
C LEU A 93 -21.63 -10.01 31.66
N LYS A 94 -22.67 -10.83 31.89
CA LYS A 94 -22.51 -12.30 31.97
C LYS A 94 -22.26 -12.91 30.59
N HIS A 95 -21.30 -12.36 29.85
CA HIS A 95 -20.88 -12.97 28.59
C HIS A 95 -20.08 -14.23 28.90
N LYS A 96 -20.44 -15.35 28.27
CA LYS A 96 -19.84 -16.66 28.57
C LYS A 96 -18.53 -16.93 27.83
N HIS A 97 -18.11 -16.02 26.96
CA HIS A 97 -16.89 -16.16 26.17
C HIS A 97 -15.80 -15.21 26.65
N ASN A 98 -14.55 -15.59 26.37
CA ASN A 98 -13.39 -14.77 26.64
C ASN A 98 -13.36 -13.54 25.72
N MET A 99 -12.92 -12.40 26.26
CA MET A 99 -12.84 -11.14 25.54
C MET A 99 -11.43 -10.53 25.56
N GLU A 100 -11.09 -9.79 24.51
CA GLU A 100 -9.83 -9.07 24.34
C GLU A 100 -10.08 -7.55 24.38
N ARG A 101 -9.27 -6.83 25.15
CA ARG A 101 -9.31 -5.37 25.19
C ARG A 101 -8.68 -4.79 23.92
N ARG A 102 -9.43 -3.96 23.19
CA ARG A 102 -8.98 -3.23 21.99
C ARG A 102 -9.12 -1.73 22.21
N ILE A 103 -8.18 -0.98 21.68
CA ILE A 103 -8.18 0.49 21.66
C ILE A 103 -8.34 0.89 20.19
N SER A 104 -9.31 1.77 19.92
CA SER A 104 -9.54 2.34 18.58
C SER A 104 -8.44 3.31 18.19
#